data_AF-E2ZBS9-F1
#
_entry.id   AF-E2ZBS9-F1
#
_cell.length_a   1.000
_cell.length_b   1.000
_cell.length_c   1.000
_cell.angle_alpha   90.00
_cell.angle_beta   90.00
_cell.angle_gamma   90.00
#
_symmetry.space_group_name_H-M   'P 1'
#
loop_
_entity.id
_entity.type
_entity.pdbx_description
1 polymer ?
#
loop_
_entity_poly.entity_id
_entity_poly.type
_entity_poly.pdbx_seq_one_letter_code
_entity_poly.pdbx_strand_id
1 'polypeptide(L)'
;MAREIKLPVEYDFMVCSSYGDSTDSSGFVKIRKDLDTDAKGKDILIIEDIIDTGTTLSRLKPILEDRGAASVRIATILNKPSRRRADVHVDYNGFEIPDAFVVGYGLDYAGRYRNIPYVGILKESVYKA
;
A
#
# COMPACT_ATOMS: atom_id res chain seq x y z
N MET A 1 -2.22 -13.72 0.50
CA MET A 1 -3.22 -13.38 -0.52
C MET A 1 -3.06 -14.20 -1.80
N ALA A 2 -2.00 -14.03 -2.59
CA ALA A 2 -1.96 -14.60 -3.93
C ALA A 2 -2.01 -16.14 -4.02
N ARG A 3 -1.53 -16.87 -2.99
CA ARG A 3 -1.75 -18.32 -2.85
C ARG A 3 -3.23 -18.75 -2.81
N GLU A 4 -4.14 -17.83 -2.48
CA GLU A 4 -5.59 -18.06 -2.50
C GLU A 4 -6.27 -17.65 -3.81
N ILE A 5 -5.57 -16.95 -4.71
CA ILE A 5 -6.09 -16.63 -6.04
C ILE A 5 -5.96 -17.89 -6.90
N LYS A 6 -7.08 -18.44 -7.37
CA LYS A 6 -7.12 -19.69 -8.16
C LYS A 6 -7.00 -19.46 -9.68
N LEU A 7 -6.40 -18.33 -10.07
CA LEU A 7 -6.10 -17.94 -11.44
C LEU A 7 -4.58 -17.91 -11.65
N PRO A 8 -4.07 -18.10 -12.87
CA PRO A 8 -2.67 -17.83 -13.16
C PRO A 8 -2.38 -16.34 -12.96
N VAL A 9 -1.40 -16.03 -12.11
CA VAL A 9 -0.99 -14.66 -11.79
C VAL A 9 0.53 -14.51 -11.86
N GLU A 10 0.97 -13.35 -12.35
CA GLU A 10 2.38 -12.92 -12.31
C GLU A 10 2.61 -12.02 -11.09
N TYR A 11 3.82 -12.03 -10.56
CA TYR A 11 4.24 -11.16 -9.46
C TYR A 11 5.29 -10.18 -9.95
N ASP A 12 5.11 -8.92 -9.59
CA ASP A 12 6.09 -7.87 -9.82
C ASP A 12 6.12 -6.96 -8.58
N PHE A 13 7.22 -6.26 -8.37
CA PHE A 13 7.46 -5.49 -7.16
C PHE A 13 7.98 -4.11 -7.50
N MET A 14 7.21 -3.09 -7.12
CA MET A 14 7.65 -1.70 -7.15
C MET A 14 8.11 -1.25 -5.78
N VAL A 15 9.21 -0.51 -5.73
CA VAL A 15 9.66 0.17 -4.50
C VAL A 15 9.44 1.65 -4.68
N CYS A 16 8.46 2.19 -3.95
CA CYS A 16 8.11 3.60 -3.96
C CYS A 16 8.54 4.27 -2.65
N SER A 17 8.94 5.54 -2.72
CA SER A 17 9.14 6.39 -1.54
C SER A 17 8.49 7.75 -1.76
N SER A 18 7.82 8.30 -0.74
CA SER A 18 7.40 9.69 -0.74
C SER A 18 8.62 10.62 -0.71
N TYR A 19 8.55 11.78 -1.35
CA TYR A 19 9.57 12.81 -1.23
C TYR A 19 9.42 13.57 0.11
N GLY A 20 10.46 13.52 0.95
CA GLY A 20 10.66 14.39 2.12
C GLY A 20 10.53 13.71 3.48
N ASP A 21 11.49 14.00 4.38
CA ASP A 21 11.45 13.70 5.83
C ASP A 21 10.45 14.61 6.61
N SER A 22 9.75 15.50 5.89
CA SER A 22 8.69 16.35 6.42
C SER A 22 7.33 15.67 6.31
N THR A 23 6.53 15.76 7.36
CA THR A 23 5.13 15.29 7.45
C THR A 23 4.17 15.88 6.41
N ASP A 24 4.65 16.75 5.50
CA ASP A 24 3.98 17.20 4.29
C ASP A 24 4.65 16.57 3.07
N SER A 25 3.98 15.56 2.50
CA SER A 25 4.37 14.95 1.24
C SER A 25 4.26 15.97 0.11
N SER A 26 5.35 16.28 -0.58
CA SER A 26 5.40 17.20 -1.73
C SER A 26 4.61 16.74 -2.97
N GLY A 27 3.75 15.72 -2.84
CA GLY A 27 2.81 15.28 -3.86
C GLY A 27 3.38 14.35 -4.93
N PHE A 28 4.70 14.13 -4.95
CA PHE A 28 5.39 13.24 -5.91
C PHE A 28 5.81 11.91 -5.26
N VAL A 29 5.59 10.81 -5.98
CA VAL A 29 6.09 9.47 -5.62
C VAL A 29 7.39 9.21 -6.37
N LYS A 30 8.47 8.90 -5.65
CA LYS A 30 9.74 8.45 -6.24
C LYS A 30 9.70 6.94 -6.43
N ILE A 31 9.74 6.49 -7.68
CA ILE A 31 9.93 5.07 -8.00
C ILE A 31 11.43 4.76 -7.90
N ARG A 32 11.82 3.93 -6.92
CA ARG A 32 13.21 3.46 -6.71
C ARG A 32 13.49 2.16 -7.46
N LYS A 33 12.49 1.29 -7.50
CA LYS A 33 12.45 0.11 -8.37
C LYS A 33 11.11 0.15 -9.10
N ASP A 34 11.19 0.09 -10.43
CA ASP A 34 10.02 0.00 -11.30
C ASP A 34 9.65 -1.46 -11.58
N LEU A 35 8.52 -1.68 -12.26
CA LEU A 35 8.11 -3.00 -12.74
C LEU A 35 9.17 -3.61 -13.65
N ASP A 36 9.44 -4.90 -13.46
CA ASP A 36 10.31 -5.68 -14.36
C ASP A 36 9.55 -6.03 -15.66
N THR A 37 8.21 -6.04 -15.63
CA THR A 37 7.34 -6.31 -16.78
C THR A 37 6.54 -5.09 -17.24
N ASP A 38 6.19 -5.04 -18.53
CA ASP A 38 5.35 -3.96 -19.07
C ASP A 38 3.91 -4.06 -18.50
N ALA A 39 3.34 -2.91 -18.14
CA ALA A 39 1.96 -2.77 -17.68
C ALA A 39 0.95 -2.86 -18.84
N LYS A 40 1.38 -2.59 -20.08
CA LYS A 40 0.48 -2.47 -21.23
C LYS A 40 -0.37 -3.71 -21.47
N GLY A 41 -1.69 -3.52 -21.53
CA GLY A 41 -2.67 -4.56 -21.78
C GLY A 41 -2.90 -5.54 -20.63
N LYS A 42 -2.27 -5.34 -19.46
CA LYS A 42 -2.43 -6.21 -18.29
C LYS A 42 -3.55 -5.73 -17.36
N ASP A 43 -4.25 -6.67 -16.74
CA ASP A 43 -5.10 -6.42 -15.57
C ASP A 43 -4.22 -6.39 -14.32
N ILE A 44 -4.03 -5.20 -13.74
CA ILE A 44 -3.14 -4.99 -12.60
C ILE A 44 -3.95 -4.91 -11.31
N LEU A 45 -3.53 -5.71 -10.33
CA LEU A 45 -4.03 -5.67 -8.96
C LEU A 45 -2.91 -5.19 -8.03
N ILE A 46 -3.00 -3.95 -7.56
CA ILE A 46 -2.08 -3.40 -6.56
C ILE A 46 -2.43 -4.00 -5.20
N ILE A 47 -1.45 -4.60 -4.53
CA ILE A 47 -1.60 -5.20 -3.19
C ILE A 47 -0.87 -4.34 -2.16
N GLU A 48 -1.62 -3.80 -1.21
CA GLU A 48 -1.09 -3.02 -0.08
C GLU A 48 -1.39 -3.71 1.26
N ASP A 49 -0.48 -3.57 2.23
CA ASP A 49 -0.72 -4.04 3.60
C ASP A 49 -1.69 -3.11 4.34
N ILE A 50 -1.50 -1.80 4.22
CA ILE A 50 -2.35 -0.77 4.80
C ILE A 50 -2.51 0.43 3.89
N ILE A 51 -3.74 0.93 3.77
CA ILE A 51 -4.00 2.23 3.15
C ILE A 51 -4.38 3.24 4.23
N ASP A 52 -3.46 4.19 4.46
CA ASP A 52 -3.61 5.32 5.38
C ASP A 52 -4.12 6.58 4.62
N THR A 53 -3.25 7.51 4.24
CA THR A 53 -3.64 8.74 3.55
C THR A 53 -4.09 8.51 2.10
N GLY A 54 -3.61 7.45 1.46
CA GLY A 54 -3.86 7.14 0.04
C GLY A 54 -3.00 7.92 -0.95
N THR A 55 -2.16 8.86 -0.52
CA THR A 55 -1.41 9.76 -1.41
C THR A 55 -0.50 9.03 -2.40
N THR A 56 0.18 7.96 -1.97
CA THR A 56 1.03 7.17 -2.87
C THR A 56 0.19 6.50 -3.96
N LEU A 57 -0.90 5.85 -3.58
CA LEU A 57 -1.77 5.12 -4.51
C LEU A 57 -2.49 6.05 -5.49
N SER A 58 -2.91 7.25 -5.06
CA SER A 58 -3.53 8.25 -5.96
C SER A 58 -2.60 8.75 -7.05
N ARG A 59 -1.28 8.49 -6.94
CA ARG A 59 -0.29 8.79 -7.97
C ARG A 59 0.12 7.54 -8.74
N LEU A 60 0.29 6.43 -8.04
CA LEU A 60 0.74 5.18 -8.66
C LEU A 60 -0.30 4.62 -9.64
N LYS A 61 -1.60 4.66 -9.28
CA LYS A 61 -2.67 4.14 -10.14
C LYS A 61 -2.70 4.84 -11.52
N PRO A 62 -2.76 6.19 -11.61
CA PRO A 62 -2.69 6.88 -12.90
C PRO A 62 -1.44 6.57 -13.72
N ILE A 63 -0.27 6.40 -13.08
CA ILE A 63 0.98 6.05 -13.78
C ILE A 63 0.84 4.68 -14.48
N LEU A 64 0.19 3.71 -13.84
CA LEU A 64 -0.03 2.38 -14.42
C LEU A 64 -1.09 2.42 -15.53
N GLU A 65 -2.14 3.22 -15.36
CA GLU A 65 -3.16 3.47 -16.39
C GLU A 65 -2.56 4.15 -17.63
N ASP A 66 -1.73 5.19 -17.45
CA ASP A 66 -1.04 5.89 -18.53
C ASP A 66 -0.03 5.01 -19.29
N ARG A 67 0.52 3.98 -18.63
CA ARG A 67 1.35 2.95 -19.28
C ARG A 67 0.53 1.95 -20.10
N GLY A 68 -0.78 2.11 -20.15
CA GLY A 68 -1.68 1.31 -20.98
C GLY A 68 -2.17 0.03 -20.32
N ALA A 69 -2.18 -0.06 -18.98
CA ALA A 69 -2.84 -1.16 -18.28
C ALA A 69 -4.31 -1.30 -18.73
N ALA A 70 -4.79 -2.53 -18.88
CA ALA A 70 -6.19 -2.79 -19.25
C ALA A 70 -7.15 -2.46 -18.11
N SER A 71 -6.73 -2.72 -16.88
CA SER A 71 -7.41 -2.27 -15.66
C SER A 71 -6.41 -2.13 -14.51
N VAL A 72 -6.71 -1.24 -13.55
CA VAL A 72 -5.94 -1.09 -12.32
C VAL A 72 -6.88 -1.09 -11.12
N ARG A 73 -6.81 -2.14 -10.32
CA ARG A 73 -7.58 -2.33 -9.07
C ARG A 73 -6.67 -2.34 -7.86
N ILE A 74 -7.23 -2.04 -6.69
CA ILE A 74 -6.51 -1.95 -5.43
C ILE A 74 -7.12 -2.92 -4.42
N ALA A 75 -6.26 -3.76 -3.83
CA ALA A 75 -6.60 -4.59 -2.69
C ALA A 75 -5.74 -4.21 -1.48
N THR A 76 -6.34 -4.15 -0.30
CA THR A 76 -5.59 -3.95 0.94
C THR A 76 -6.07 -4.84 2.08
N ILE A 77 -5.16 -5.18 2.99
CA ILE A 77 -5.52 -5.89 4.22
C ILE A 77 -6.17 -4.92 5.20
N LEU A 78 -5.61 -3.73 5.40
CA LEU A 78 -6.08 -2.74 6.37
C LEU A 78 -6.40 -1.41 5.70
N ASN A 79 -7.51 -0.79 6.07
CA ASN A 79 -7.91 0.51 5.56
C ASN A 79 -8.22 1.47 6.71
N LYS A 80 -7.71 2.70 6.64
CA LYS A 80 -8.02 3.79 7.56
C LYS A 80 -8.77 4.93 6.84
N PRO A 81 -10.07 4.77 6.52
CA PRO A 81 -10.84 5.81 5.83
C PRO A 81 -10.78 7.18 6.53
N SER A 82 -10.71 7.20 7.88
CA SER A 82 -10.62 8.43 8.68
C SER A 82 -9.36 9.26 8.42
N ARG A 83 -8.32 8.70 7.80
CA ARG A 83 -7.05 9.40 7.51
C ARG A 83 -6.88 9.78 6.05
N ARG A 84 -7.88 9.50 5.21
CA ARG A 84 -7.85 9.74 3.77
C ARG A 84 -7.52 11.21 3.46
N ARG A 85 -6.51 11.43 2.61
CA ARG A 85 -6.15 12.76 2.07
C ARG A 85 -6.24 12.83 0.56
N ALA A 86 -6.30 11.68 -0.11
CA ALA A 86 -6.46 11.58 -1.56
C ALA A 86 -7.64 10.67 -1.88
N ASP A 87 -8.38 11.00 -2.94
CA ASP A 87 -9.46 10.13 -3.43
C ASP A 87 -8.86 8.86 -4.04
N VAL A 88 -9.08 7.73 -3.36
CA VAL A 88 -8.59 6.41 -3.77
C VAL A 88 -9.69 5.41 -3.51
N HIS A 89 -10.25 4.87 -4.59
CA HIS A 89 -11.19 3.77 -4.52
C HIS A 89 -10.45 2.46 -4.21
N VAL A 90 -10.91 1.74 -3.19
CA VAL A 90 -10.36 0.43 -2.80
C VAL A 90 -11.34 -0.65 -3.25
N ASP A 91 -10.96 -1.41 -4.26
CA ASP A 91 -11.82 -2.44 -4.87
C ASP A 91 -12.00 -3.65 -3.94
N TYR A 92 -10.96 -4.01 -3.18
CA TYR A 92 -11.00 -5.14 -2.25
C TYR A 92 -10.42 -4.74 -0.89
N ASN A 93 -11.30 -4.54 0.09
CA ASN A 93 -10.92 -4.18 1.44
C ASN A 93 -10.98 -5.39 2.38
N GLY A 94 -9.91 -5.65 3.12
CA GLY A 94 -9.88 -6.66 4.17
C GLY A 94 -10.60 -6.21 5.43
N PHE A 95 -10.03 -5.22 6.12
CA PHE A 95 -10.55 -4.70 7.39
C PHE A 95 -10.43 -3.18 7.44
N GLU A 96 -11.52 -2.51 7.85
CA GLU A 96 -11.43 -1.12 8.28
C GLU A 96 -10.97 -1.07 9.74
N ILE A 97 -10.00 -0.21 10.03
CA ILE A 97 -9.45 -0.03 11.37
C ILE A 97 -9.47 1.44 11.78
N PRO A 98 -9.57 1.74 13.08
CA PRO A 98 -9.44 3.11 13.58
C PRO A 98 -8.02 3.65 13.34
N ASP A 99 -7.82 4.94 13.63
CA ASP A 99 -6.47 5.50 13.67
C ASP A 99 -5.69 5.01 14.89
N ALA A 100 -5.14 3.81 14.78
CA ALA A 100 -4.26 3.19 15.76
C ALA A 100 -2.90 2.86 15.13
N PHE A 101 -1.83 2.93 15.91
CA PHE A 101 -0.52 2.51 15.46
C PHE A 101 -0.44 0.97 15.47
N VAL A 102 -0.50 0.34 14.29
CA VAL A 102 -0.53 -1.12 14.14
C VAL A 102 0.81 -1.66 13.62
N VAL A 103 1.20 -2.84 14.09
CA VAL A 103 2.41 -3.57 13.69
C VAL A 103 2.10 -5.05 13.47
N GLY A 104 3.01 -5.77 12.81
CA GLY A 104 2.85 -7.20 12.51
C GLY A 104 2.33 -7.47 11.10
N TYR A 105 2.48 -8.71 10.65
CA TYR A 105 2.07 -9.16 9.32
C TYR A 105 2.63 -8.29 8.17
N GLY A 106 3.90 -7.89 8.28
CA GLY A 106 4.58 -7.00 7.33
C GLY A 106 4.68 -5.54 7.78
N LEU A 107 3.76 -5.07 8.64
CA LEU A 107 3.76 -3.71 9.20
C LEU A 107 4.85 -3.57 10.26
N ASP A 108 5.48 -2.40 10.32
CA ASP A 108 6.66 -2.17 11.14
C ASP A 108 6.59 -0.95 12.06
N TYR A 109 7.46 -1.00 13.07
CA TYR A 109 7.93 0.18 13.78
C TYR A 109 9.46 0.11 13.86
N ALA A 110 10.15 1.11 13.30
CA ALA A 110 11.60 1.18 13.24
C ALA A 110 12.25 -0.11 12.65
N GLY A 111 11.64 -0.69 11.61
CA GLY A 111 12.11 -1.91 10.96
C GLY A 111 11.84 -3.21 11.73
N ARG A 112 11.14 -3.15 12.87
CA ARG A 112 10.84 -4.31 13.73
C ARG A 112 9.38 -4.74 13.58
N TYR A 113 9.03 -5.88 14.19
CA TYR A 113 7.68 -6.44 14.32
C TYR A 113 7.03 -7.02 13.05
N ARG A 114 7.58 -6.81 11.85
CA ARG A 114 7.04 -7.34 10.58
C ARG A 114 6.75 -8.84 10.58
N ASN A 115 7.54 -9.60 11.34
CA ASN A 115 7.50 -11.07 11.40
C ASN A 115 6.41 -11.64 12.31
N ILE A 116 5.62 -10.81 13.00
CA ILE A 116 4.53 -11.28 13.87
C ILE A 116 3.38 -11.79 12.98
N PRO A 117 2.80 -12.97 13.24
CA PRO A 117 1.80 -13.60 12.36
C PRO A 117 0.39 -13.01 12.50
N TYR A 118 0.23 -11.93 13.24
CA TYR A 118 -1.02 -11.21 13.47
C TYR A 118 -0.77 -9.70 13.47
N VAL A 119 -1.82 -8.91 13.30
CA VAL A 119 -1.80 -7.45 13.43
C VAL A 119 -2.17 -7.07 14.86
N GLY A 120 -1.40 -6.18 15.48
CA GLY A 120 -1.67 -5.69 16.83
C GLY A 120 -1.39 -4.20 16.98
N ILE A 121 -2.00 -3.57 17.97
CA ILE A 121 -1.76 -2.15 18.31
C ILE A 121 -0.50 -2.06 19.18
N LEU A 122 0.44 -1.21 18.78
CA LEU A 122 1.65 -0.96 19.54
C LEU A 122 1.32 -0.11 20.77
N LYS A 123 1.87 -0.49 21.93
CA LYS A 123 1.68 0.30 23.17
C LYS A 123 2.33 1.68 23.01
N GLU A 124 1.66 2.73 23.47
CA GLU A 124 2.15 4.11 23.35
C GLU A 124 3.53 4.31 23.97
N SER A 125 3.81 3.65 25.09
CA SER A 125 5.10 3.70 25.80
C SER A 125 6.30 3.21 24.97
N VAL A 126 6.07 2.62 23.80
CA VAL A 126 7.12 2.16 22.90
C VAL A 126 7.57 3.27 21.94
N TYR A 127 6.69 4.24 21.64
CA TYR A 127 6.94 5.26 20.61
C TYR A 127 6.68 6.70 21.07
N LYS A 128 6.03 6.89 22.23
CA LYS A 128 5.94 8.17 22.92
C LYS A 128 6.94 8.13 24.08
N ALA A 129 7.83 9.13 24.11
CA ALA A 129 8.75 9.37 25.22
C ALA A 129 8.00 9.93 26.44
#